data_AF-A0AAD5B4A0-F1
#
_entry.id   AF-A0AAD5B4A0-F1
#
_cell.length_a   1.000
_cell.length_b   1.000
_cell.length_c   1.000
_cell.angle_alpha   90.00
_cell.angle_beta   90.00
_cell.angle_gamma   90.00
#
_symmetry.space_group_name_H-M   'P 1'
#
loop_
_entity.id
_entity.type
_entity.pdbx_description
1 polymer ?
#
loop_
_entity_poly.entity_id
_entity_poly.type
_entity_poly.pdbx_seq_one_letter_code
_entity_poly.pdbx_strand_id
1 'polypeptide(L)'
;RYSDFVVHEISKEGKILRLDDLSIPVETEDAPTETEPVECQDLTEEQKQQLADLQLMKNKEGNVAIEVEGDSKERRTLLHKAIKSLYPGLETKTEEREGKRFIVAYHTAGKKALAEVRTAAAPRKHSWPKNRGSFCHFVLYKENKDTMDAINVLSKFLRVRPNVFSYMGTKDKRAITVQEIAVLKISAERLAHLNKCLMNLKLGNFSYKKHPLKLGELQGNHFTVVLRNISGSGEQVEQAMTSLRDTGFINYYGMQRFGTTAVPTHQVGRAILQNNWTEVMDLILKPRPGAEKSYLVKCREEWAQTQDPEAALKKLPVKRCVEGQLLRGLSKYGKKNIITAFGMIPRNNRLMYIHSYQSFVWNTMVSRRVEAYGLKAVEGDLILKEGIAHILSAEEAEQHSIHNIVMPLPGFDVIYPTHTVGKGYREMLAADNLDIDSMRHKIRDYSLAGAYRRILICPKDVTWELIHYEDPRVPLVHTDVEKLENKPAPVFLAEGKYRALKMEFSLPSSTYATMAIREVLKMDTSIKNQTKLNTVWLN
;
A
#
# COMPACT_ATOMS: atom_id res chain seq x y z
N ARG A 1 -18.34 -7.30 -9.48
CA ARG A 1 -17.14 -8.16 -9.29
C ARG A 1 -15.99 -7.29 -8.78
N TYR A 2 -14.83 -7.83 -8.37
CA TYR A 2 -13.68 -6.95 -8.03
C TYR A 2 -12.99 -6.38 -9.28
N SER A 3 -13.13 -7.05 -10.43
CA SER A 3 -12.62 -6.62 -11.74
C SER A 3 -13.35 -5.40 -12.33
N ASP A 4 -14.53 -5.07 -11.81
CA ASP A 4 -15.33 -3.91 -12.25
C ASP A 4 -14.88 -2.60 -11.57
N PHE A 5 -13.89 -2.68 -10.67
CA PHE A 5 -13.35 -1.54 -9.94
C PHE A 5 -11.82 -1.62 -9.98
N VAL A 6 -11.22 -0.88 -10.91
CA VAL A 6 -9.77 -0.86 -11.15
C VAL A 6 -9.20 0.48 -10.70
N VAL A 7 -8.06 0.45 -10.02
CA VAL A 7 -7.42 1.65 -9.45
C VAL A 7 -5.95 1.68 -9.85
N HIS A 8 -5.52 2.75 -10.49
CA HIS A 8 -4.11 3.02 -10.80
C HIS A 8 -3.64 4.24 -10.01
N GLU A 9 -2.59 4.08 -9.22
CA GLU A 9 -1.99 5.21 -8.49
C GLU A 9 -1.39 6.23 -9.46
N ILE A 10 -1.55 7.51 -9.15
CA ILE A 10 -0.88 8.61 -9.85
C ILE A 10 0.36 8.98 -9.05
N SER A 11 1.54 8.78 -9.64
CA SER A 11 2.83 8.98 -8.99
C SER A 11 3.04 10.44 -8.54
N LYS A 12 4.11 10.68 -7.79
CA LYS A 12 4.52 12.03 -7.38
C LYS A 12 4.75 12.96 -8.58
N GLU A 13 5.19 12.40 -9.70
CA GLU A 13 5.44 13.09 -10.97
C GLU A 13 4.18 13.24 -11.83
N GLY A 14 3.02 12.74 -11.39
CA GLY A 14 1.75 12.84 -12.12
C GLY A 14 1.52 11.72 -13.14
N LYS A 15 2.38 10.69 -13.19
CA LYS A 15 2.22 9.55 -14.11
C LYS A 15 1.21 8.56 -13.53
N ILE A 16 0.23 8.15 -14.33
CA ILE A 16 -0.65 7.00 -14.01
C ILE A 16 0.20 5.73 -14.10
N LEU A 17 0.37 5.04 -12.98
CA LEU A 17 1.17 3.83 -12.91
C LEU A 17 0.42 2.68 -13.57
N ARG A 18 1.12 1.90 -14.39
CA ARG A 18 0.64 0.69 -15.06
C ARG A 18 1.63 -0.43 -14.79
N LEU A 19 1.14 -1.67 -14.77
CA LEU A 19 2.00 -2.85 -14.82
C LEU A 19 2.15 -3.28 -16.29
N ASP A 20 3.20 -2.84 -16.95
CA ASP A 20 3.41 -3.04 -18.40
C ASP A 20 4.82 -3.57 -18.77
N ASP A 21 5.70 -3.74 -17.79
CA ASP A 21 7.04 -4.30 -18.00
C ASP A 21 7.42 -5.30 -16.90
N LEU A 22 7.93 -6.46 -17.29
CA LEU A 22 8.44 -7.51 -16.38
C LEU A 22 9.97 -7.68 -16.48
N SER A 23 10.62 -6.85 -17.29
CA SER A 23 12.06 -6.88 -17.52
C SER A 23 12.83 -6.60 -16.23
N ILE A 24 13.97 -7.28 -16.07
CA ILE A 24 14.89 -7.05 -14.96
C ILE A 24 15.87 -5.96 -15.42
N PRO A 25 16.05 -4.86 -14.65
CA PRO A 25 16.96 -3.80 -15.03
C PRO A 25 18.37 -4.35 -15.17
N VAL A 26 18.97 -4.14 -16.34
CA VAL A 26 20.36 -4.53 -16.59
C VAL A 26 21.23 -3.76 -15.61
N GLU A 27 22.04 -4.49 -14.85
CA GLU A 27 23.07 -3.87 -14.04
C GLU A 27 24.03 -3.22 -15.03
N THR A 28 24.19 -1.89 -15.01
CA THR A 28 25.38 -1.29 -15.61
C THR A 28 26.53 -1.87 -14.81
N GLU A 29 27.14 -2.94 -15.33
CA GLU A 29 28.48 -3.34 -14.95
C GLU A 29 29.29 -2.05 -15.01
N ASP A 30 29.99 -1.75 -13.91
CA ASP A 30 31.04 -0.75 -13.98
C ASP A 30 31.82 -1.08 -15.26
N ALA A 31 31.94 -0.11 -16.18
CA ALA A 31 32.86 -0.24 -17.31
C ALA A 31 34.12 -0.88 -16.74
N PRO A 32 34.63 -1.99 -17.32
CA PRO A 32 35.76 -2.68 -16.73
C PRO A 32 36.79 -1.61 -16.48
N THR A 33 37.09 -1.33 -15.20
CA THR A 33 38.29 -0.58 -14.87
C THR A 33 39.36 -1.25 -15.69
N GLU A 34 40.07 -0.47 -16.49
CA GLU A 34 41.25 -0.88 -17.25
C GLU A 34 42.26 -1.52 -16.29
N THR A 35 41.97 -2.74 -15.85
CA THR A 35 42.98 -3.73 -15.56
C THR A 35 43.15 -4.37 -16.90
N GLU A 36 44.19 -3.93 -17.60
CA GLU A 36 44.77 -4.67 -18.71
C GLU A 36 44.66 -6.17 -18.40
N PRO A 37 44.21 -7.01 -19.35
CA PRO A 37 44.31 -8.44 -19.16
C PRO A 37 45.79 -8.72 -18.87
N VAL A 38 46.10 -9.13 -17.64
CA VAL A 38 47.41 -9.66 -17.33
C VAL A 38 47.47 -10.99 -18.07
N GLU A 39 47.87 -10.94 -19.34
CA GLU A 39 48.36 -12.10 -20.06
C GLU A 39 49.59 -12.59 -19.30
N CYS A 40 49.36 -13.53 -18.39
CA CYS A 40 50.45 -14.25 -17.77
C CYS A 40 51.03 -15.16 -18.86
N GLN A 41 52.11 -14.70 -19.51
CA GLN A 41 52.94 -15.51 -20.42
C GLN A 41 53.57 -16.74 -19.73
N ASP A 42 53.36 -16.90 -18.43
CA ASP A 42 53.99 -17.91 -17.59
C ASP A 42 53.17 -19.19 -17.40
N LEU A 43 51.96 -19.30 -17.95
CA LEU A 43 51.19 -20.56 -17.98
C LEU A 43 51.28 -21.16 -19.37
N THR A 44 51.76 -22.41 -19.48
CA THR A 44 51.75 -23.13 -20.75
C THR A 44 50.30 -23.42 -21.18
N GLU A 45 50.05 -23.58 -22.49
CA GLU A 45 48.72 -23.90 -23.00
C GLU A 45 48.16 -25.20 -22.40
N GLU A 46 49.03 -26.16 -22.08
CA GLU A 46 48.67 -27.39 -21.38
C GLU A 46 48.18 -27.12 -19.94
N GLN A 47 48.83 -26.22 -19.20
CA GLN A 47 48.41 -25.84 -17.85
C GLN A 47 47.09 -25.06 -17.87
N LYS A 48 46.87 -24.21 -18.88
CA LYS A 48 45.59 -23.51 -19.08
C LYS A 48 44.45 -24.49 -19.32
N GLN A 49 44.66 -25.50 -20.18
CA GLN A 49 43.67 -26.54 -20.44
C GLN A 49 43.36 -27.35 -19.17
N GLN A 50 44.38 -27.76 -18.41
CA GLN A 50 44.18 -28.49 -17.15
C GLN A 50 43.41 -27.69 -16.10
N LEU A 51 43.63 -26.37 -16.00
CA LEU A 51 42.89 -25.49 -15.10
C LEU A 51 41.43 -25.28 -15.55
N ALA A 52 41.19 -25.15 -16.86
CA ALA A 52 39.85 -25.05 -17.43
C ALA A 52 39.04 -26.34 -17.20
N ASP A 53 39.66 -27.49 -17.43
CA ASP A 53 39.06 -28.80 -17.17
C ASP A 53 38.76 -28.97 -15.69
N LEU A 54 39.70 -28.61 -14.81
CA LEU A 54 39.49 -28.63 -13.37
C LEU A 54 38.27 -27.75 -12.99
N GLN A 55 38.13 -26.55 -13.56
CA GLN A 55 37.00 -25.66 -13.28
C GLN A 55 35.64 -26.27 -13.69
N LEU A 56 35.60 -27.00 -14.81
CA LEU A 56 34.38 -27.63 -15.35
C LEU A 56 34.01 -28.94 -14.65
N MET A 57 34.95 -29.59 -13.95
CA MET A 57 34.70 -30.85 -13.26
C MET A 57 33.70 -30.71 -12.12
N LYS A 58 32.67 -31.59 -12.10
CA LYS A 58 31.69 -31.70 -11.01
C LYS A 58 32.27 -32.34 -9.74
N ASN A 59 33.32 -33.14 -9.88
CA ASN A 59 34.01 -33.78 -8.76
C ASN A 59 35.02 -32.79 -8.14
N LYS A 60 34.67 -32.23 -6.98
CA LYS A 60 35.37 -31.07 -6.37
C LYS A 60 36.58 -31.46 -5.52
N GLU A 61 37.12 -32.65 -5.72
CA GLU A 61 38.27 -33.20 -4.98
C GLU A 61 39.60 -33.12 -5.78
N GLY A 62 39.53 -32.81 -7.08
CA GLY A 62 40.72 -32.68 -7.94
C GLY A 62 41.58 -31.45 -7.61
N ASN A 63 42.87 -31.52 -7.94
CA ASN A 63 43.79 -30.40 -7.92
C ASN A 63 44.76 -30.45 -9.10
N VAL A 64 45.27 -29.29 -9.50
CA VAL A 64 46.30 -29.13 -10.54
C VAL A 64 47.49 -28.41 -9.90
N ALA A 65 48.70 -28.99 -10.01
CA ALA A 65 49.93 -28.43 -9.46
C ALA A 65 50.81 -27.88 -10.58
N ILE A 66 51.14 -26.60 -10.51
CA ILE A 66 51.98 -25.89 -11.49
C ILE A 66 53.34 -25.62 -10.86
N GLU A 67 54.41 -26.17 -11.44
CA GLU A 67 55.79 -25.90 -11.00
C GLU A 67 56.16 -24.45 -11.31
N VAL A 68 56.84 -23.78 -10.37
CA VAL A 68 57.31 -22.41 -10.53
C VAL A 68 58.80 -22.44 -10.89
N GLU A 69 59.12 -22.31 -12.17
CA GLU A 69 60.51 -22.16 -12.62
C GLU A 69 61.09 -20.81 -12.18
N GLY A 70 62.28 -20.81 -11.55
CA GLY A 70 62.95 -19.61 -11.05
C GLY A 70 62.25 -18.95 -9.86
N ASP A 71 62.16 -19.65 -8.73
CA ASP A 71 61.38 -19.26 -7.54
C ASP A 71 61.69 -17.84 -7.01
N SER A 72 60.82 -16.89 -7.35
CA SER A 72 60.74 -15.59 -6.70
C SER A 72 59.36 -15.40 -6.06
N LYS A 73 59.32 -14.69 -4.94
CA LYS A 73 58.06 -14.38 -4.22
C LYS A 73 57.09 -13.57 -5.10
N GLU A 74 57.63 -12.71 -5.95
CA GLU A 74 56.87 -11.88 -6.89
C GLU A 74 56.18 -12.73 -7.96
N ARG A 75 56.92 -13.69 -8.56
CA ARG A 75 56.40 -14.59 -9.59
C ARG A 75 55.29 -15.49 -9.09
N ARG A 76 55.44 -16.05 -7.88
CA ARG A 76 54.37 -16.81 -7.21
C ARG A 76 53.11 -15.98 -7.00
N THR A 77 53.29 -14.72 -6.57
CA THR A 77 52.16 -13.81 -6.33
C THR A 77 51.43 -13.46 -7.63
N LEU A 78 52.17 -13.31 -8.73
CA LEU A 78 51.60 -13.09 -10.07
C LEU A 78 50.80 -14.30 -10.54
N LEU A 79 51.34 -15.52 -10.42
CA LEU A 79 50.63 -16.77 -10.75
C LEU A 79 49.35 -16.95 -9.93
N HIS A 80 49.38 -16.66 -8.62
CA HIS A 80 48.18 -16.67 -7.77
C HIS A 80 47.10 -15.70 -8.26
N LYS A 81 47.49 -14.48 -8.65
CA LYS A 81 46.56 -13.47 -9.17
C LYS A 81 46.01 -13.89 -10.55
N ALA A 82 46.86 -14.37 -11.44
CA ALA A 82 46.49 -14.82 -12.78
C ALA A 82 45.47 -15.96 -12.74
N ILE A 83 45.73 -17.02 -11.97
CA ILE A 83 44.81 -18.17 -11.86
C ILE A 83 43.46 -17.73 -11.27
N LYS A 84 43.47 -16.86 -10.26
CA LYS A 84 42.24 -16.36 -9.62
C LYS A 84 41.42 -15.45 -10.53
N SER A 85 42.09 -14.70 -11.42
CA SER A 85 41.43 -13.83 -12.40
C SER A 85 40.86 -14.62 -13.57
N LEU A 86 41.62 -15.57 -14.10
CA LEU A 86 41.26 -16.35 -15.30
C LEU A 86 40.28 -17.48 -15.01
N TYR A 87 40.33 -18.08 -13.81
CA TYR A 87 39.51 -19.25 -13.45
C TYR A 87 38.70 -19.02 -12.15
N PRO A 88 37.58 -18.28 -12.20
CA PRO A 88 36.71 -18.05 -11.06
C PRO A 88 36.21 -19.35 -10.42
N GLY A 89 36.35 -19.50 -9.09
CA GLY A 89 35.91 -20.70 -8.35
C GLY A 89 37.03 -21.68 -7.96
N LEU A 90 38.27 -21.43 -8.41
CA LEU A 90 39.46 -22.12 -7.94
C LEU A 90 40.18 -21.29 -6.86
N GLU A 91 40.65 -21.97 -5.80
CA GLU A 91 41.59 -21.43 -4.82
C GLU A 91 42.99 -21.98 -5.09
N THR A 92 44.02 -21.22 -4.76
CA THR A 92 45.42 -21.58 -5.01
C THR A 92 46.23 -21.54 -3.72
N LYS A 93 47.16 -22.47 -3.55
CA LYS A 93 48.14 -22.49 -2.45
C LYS A 93 49.54 -22.77 -2.97
N THR A 94 50.56 -22.25 -2.30
CA THR A 94 51.94 -22.64 -2.58
C THR A 94 52.31 -23.88 -1.77
N GLU A 95 52.87 -24.89 -2.41
CA GLU A 95 53.45 -26.07 -1.76
C GLU A 95 54.91 -26.24 -2.17
N GLU A 96 55.73 -26.79 -1.29
CA GLU A 96 57.12 -27.16 -1.57
C GLU A 96 57.22 -28.69 -1.55
N ARG A 97 57.71 -29.28 -2.65
CA ARG A 97 57.89 -30.72 -2.81
C ARG A 97 59.31 -30.96 -3.31
N GLU A 98 60.10 -31.70 -2.53
CA GLU A 98 61.47 -32.10 -2.89
C GLU A 98 62.37 -30.93 -3.37
N GLY A 99 62.30 -29.78 -2.70
CA GLY A 99 63.10 -28.59 -3.00
C GLY A 99 62.59 -27.73 -4.17
N LYS A 100 61.48 -28.11 -4.80
CA LYS A 100 60.78 -27.35 -5.85
C LYS A 100 59.46 -26.78 -5.33
N ARG A 101 59.07 -25.60 -5.80
CA ARG A 101 57.83 -24.91 -5.38
C ARG A 101 56.75 -25.00 -6.45
N PHE A 102 55.54 -25.31 -6.01
CA PHE A 102 54.36 -25.50 -6.85
C PHE A 102 53.22 -24.59 -6.41
N ILE A 103 52.46 -24.07 -7.36
CA ILE A 103 51.15 -23.46 -7.13
C ILE A 103 50.08 -24.51 -7.40
N VAL A 104 49.39 -24.94 -6.35
CA VAL A 104 48.33 -25.95 -6.43
C VAL A 104 46.97 -25.27 -6.46
N ALA A 105 46.26 -25.41 -7.57
CA ALA A 105 44.88 -24.95 -7.76
C ALA A 105 43.89 -26.07 -7.42
N TYR A 106 42.81 -25.73 -6.71
CA TYR A 106 41.78 -26.67 -6.27
C TYR A 106 40.41 -25.98 -6.11
N HIS A 107 39.33 -26.76 -6.07
CA HIS A 107 37.99 -26.22 -5.87
C HIS A 107 37.78 -25.69 -4.45
N THR A 108 37.14 -24.53 -4.32
CA THR A 108 36.76 -23.94 -3.01
C THR A 108 35.92 -24.87 -2.14
N ALA A 109 35.22 -25.85 -2.74
CA ALA A 109 34.37 -26.79 -2.02
C ALA A 109 35.13 -28.00 -1.42
N GLY A 110 36.30 -28.36 -1.94
CA GLY A 110 36.99 -29.62 -1.61
C GLY A 110 37.52 -29.71 -0.17
N LYS A 111 37.80 -28.58 0.49
CA LYS A 111 38.16 -28.54 1.92
C LYS A 111 37.04 -28.08 2.86
N LYS A 112 35.97 -27.47 2.33
CA LYS A 112 34.88 -26.90 3.14
C LYS A 112 33.72 -27.84 3.43
N ALA A 113 33.60 -28.95 2.69
CA ALA A 113 32.47 -29.88 2.84
C ALA A 113 32.43 -30.65 4.17
N LEU A 114 33.55 -30.83 4.89
CA LEU A 114 33.56 -31.52 6.18
C LEU A 114 33.43 -30.60 7.41
N ALA A 115 33.89 -29.34 7.32
CA ALA A 115 33.93 -28.43 8.46
C ALA A 115 32.69 -27.51 8.58
N GLU A 116 32.01 -27.19 7.47
CA GLU A 116 30.87 -26.24 7.46
C GLU A 116 29.49 -26.91 7.71
N VAL A 117 29.40 -28.25 7.74
CA VAL A 117 28.12 -28.94 8.07
C VAL A 117 27.68 -28.71 9.52
N ARG A 118 28.60 -28.33 10.42
CA ARG A 118 28.28 -28.01 11.83
C ARG A 118 27.94 -26.53 12.08
N THR A 119 28.15 -25.63 11.11
CA THR A 119 27.97 -24.17 11.30
C THR A 119 27.12 -23.52 10.20
N ALA A 120 26.05 -24.22 9.78
CA ALA A 120 25.05 -23.74 8.83
C ALA A 120 24.15 -22.61 9.39
N ALA A 121 24.74 -21.51 9.84
CA ALA A 121 24.03 -20.33 10.36
C ALA A 121 24.64 -18.97 9.94
N ALA A 122 25.51 -18.92 8.94
CA ALA A 122 25.99 -17.65 8.37
C ALA A 122 25.45 -17.47 6.94
N PRO A 123 24.45 -16.59 6.70
CA PRO A 123 24.00 -16.30 5.35
C PRO A 123 25.15 -15.66 4.55
N ARG A 124 25.36 -16.14 3.32
CA ARG A 124 26.28 -15.51 2.34
C ARG A 124 26.02 -14.01 2.32
N LYS A 125 27.05 -13.21 2.58
CA LYS A 125 27.00 -11.74 2.62
C LYS A 125 26.58 -11.26 1.22
N HIS A 126 25.29 -10.97 1.04
CA HIS A 126 24.79 -10.40 -0.22
C HIS A 126 25.42 -9.02 -0.36
N SER A 127 26.42 -8.91 -1.23
CA SER A 127 27.01 -7.62 -1.57
C SER A 127 25.94 -6.80 -2.30
N TRP A 128 25.67 -5.59 -1.85
CA TRP A 128 24.81 -4.64 -2.56
C TRP A 128 25.73 -3.59 -3.18
N PRO A 129 25.75 -3.43 -4.52
CA PRO A 129 26.67 -2.49 -5.16
C PRO A 129 26.46 -1.07 -4.66
N LYS A 130 27.55 -0.34 -4.38
CA LYS A 130 27.48 1.03 -3.84
C LYS A 130 26.89 2.03 -4.85
N ASN A 131 27.09 1.77 -6.14
CA ASN A 131 26.60 2.60 -7.24
C ASN A 131 25.08 2.38 -7.50
N ARG A 132 24.50 1.31 -6.93
CA ARG A 132 23.08 1.01 -7.03
C ARG A 132 22.29 1.75 -5.96
N GLY A 133 21.17 2.37 -6.36
CA GLY A 133 20.20 2.91 -5.41
C GLY A 133 19.82 1.89 -4.34
N SER A 134 19.71 2.32 -3.08
CA SER A 134 19.46 1.42 -1.94
C SER A 134 18.08 0.74 -1.99
N PHE A 135 17.13 1.30 -2.73
CA PHE A 135 15.76 0.83 -2.80
C PHE A 135 15.43 0.31 -4.19
N CYS A 136 14.87 -0.89 -4.29
CA CYS A 136 14.20 -1.33 -5.50
C CYS A 136 12.75 -0.85 -5.47
N HIS A 137 12.40 0.02 -6.41
CA HIS A 137 11.05 0.45 -6.70
C HIS A 137 10.44 -0.52 -7.72
N PHE A 138 9.18 -0.86 -7.53
CA PHE A 138 8.43 -1.72 -8.43
C PHE A 138 6.95 -1.39 -8.39
N VAL A 139 6.24 -1.73 -9.46
CA VAL A 139 4.78 -1.67 -9.52
C VAL A 139 4.21 -2.97 -8.97
N LEU A 140 3.30 -2.82 -8.01
CA LEU A 140 2.50 -3.90 -7.43
C LEU A 140 1.09 -3.88 -8.01
N TYR A 141 0.76 -4.91 -8.79
CA TYR A 141 -0.60 -5.25 -9.18
C TYR A 141 -1.17 -6.23 -8.16
N LYS A 142 -2.37 -5.96 -7.63
CA LYS A 142 -3.06 -6.85 -6.67
C LYS A 142 -4.55 -6.99 -6.99
N GLU A 143 -5.08 -8.19 -6.76
CA GLU A 143 -6.50 -8.50 -6.91
C GLU A 143 -7.11 -8.95 -5.59
N ASN A 144 -8.22 -8.31 -5.20
CA ASN A 144 -8.99 -8.68 -4.00
C ASN A 144 -8.14 -8.76 -2.69
N LYS A 145 -7.10 -7.94 -2.58
CA LYS A 145 -6.09 -8.01 -1.51
C LYS A 145 -5.77 -6.62 -0.96
N ASP A 146 -5.50 -6.53 0.34
CA ASP A 146 -5.04 -5.29 0.97
C ASP A 146 -3.54 -5.06 0.67
N THR A 147 -3.10 -3.80 0.63
CA THR A 147 -1.68 -3.45 0.41
C THR A 147 -0.77 -4.06 1.49
N MET A 148 -1.17 -4.02 2.76
CA MET A 148 -0.42 -4.62 3.86
C MET A 148 -0.43 -6.14 3.80
N ASP A 149 -1.53 -6.76 3.35
CA ASP A 149 -1.58 -8.20 3.12
C ASP A 149 -0.58 -8.62 2.04
N ALA A 150 -0.47 -7.86 0.95
CA ALA A 150 0.52 -8.09 -0.10
C ALA A 150 1.96 -7.95 0.44
N ILE A 151 2.26 -6.87 1.17
CA ILE A 151 3.58 -6.65 1.80
C ILE A 151 3.92 -7.79 2.77
N ASN A 152 2.97 -8.27 3.57
CA ASN A 152 3.18 -9.38 4.51
C ASN A 152 3.50 -10.69 3.77
N VAL A 153 2.87 -10.95 2.62
CA VAL A 153 3.16 -12.10 1.77
C VAL A 153 4.59 -11.99 1.22
N LEU A 154 4.93 -10.85 0.61
CA LEU A 154 6.28 -10.61 0.06
C LEU A 154 7.37 -10.72 1.14
N SER A 155 7.11 -10.15 2.32
CA SER A 155 8.03 -10.20 3.47
C SER A 155 8.34 -11.63 3.90
N LYS A 156 7.32 -12.51 3.92
CA LYS A 156 7.51 -13.93 4.27
C LYS A 156 8.35 -14.67 3.24
N PHE A 157 8.07 -14.50 1.95
CA PHE A 157 8.85 -15.14 0.87
C PHE A 157 10.30 -14.64 0.83
N LEU A 158 10.52 -13.34 1.05
CA LEU A 158 11.84 -12.72 1.01
C LEU A 158 12.62 -12.84 2.33
N ARG A 159 11.96 -13.35 3.39
CA ARG A 159 12.49 -13.46 4.76
C ARG A 159 13.00 -12.12 5.32
N VAL A 160 12.22 -11.05 5.08
CA VAL A 160 12.50 -9.70 5.59
C VAL A 160 11.35 -9.20 6.46
N ARG A 161 11.60 -8.14 7.21
CA ARG A 161 10.57 -7.48 8.02
C ARG A 161 9.70 -6.57 7.15
N PRO A 162 8.37 -6.49 7.36
CA PRO A 162 7.48 -5.62 6.57
C PRO A 162 7.86 -4.14 6.55
N ASN A 163 8.55 -3.63 7.57
CA ASN A 163 8.96 -2.22 7.66
C ASN A 163 10.07 -1.82 6.68
N VAL A 164 10.67 -2.76 5.96
CA VAL A 164 11.62 -2.46 4.87
C VAL A 164 10.92 -2.08 3.57
N PHE A 165 9.60 -2.28 3.50
CA PHE A 165 8.75 -1.83 2.41
C PHE A 165 8.17 -0.45 2.72
N SER A 166 8.00 0.35 1.68
CA SER A 166 7.40 1.68 1.73
C SER A 166 6.46 1.89 0.54
N TYR A 167 5.45 2.73 0.72
CA TYR A 167 4.39 3.00 -0.24
C TYR A 167 3.77 4.38 0.04
N MET A 168 3.10 4.97 -0.95
CA MET A 168 2.52 6.32 -0.82
C MET A 168 1.10 6.30 -0.24
N GLY A 169 0.37 5.20 -0.40
CA GLY A 169 -0.93 4.98 0.23
C GLY A 169 -1.39 3.53 0.12
N THR A 170 -2.36 3.15 0.96
CA THR A 170 -3.06 1.87 0.81
C THR A 170 -4.14 1.99 -0.26
N LYS A 171 -4.46 0.88 -0.93
CA LYS A 171 -5.51 0.82 -1.96
C LYS A 171 -6.60 -0.16 -1.58
N ASP A 172 -7.80 0.02 -2.14
CA ASP A 172 -8.96 -0.81 -1.86
C ASP A 172 -8.67 -2.31 -1.96
N LYS A 173 -9.22 -3.07 -0.99
CA LYS A 173 -9.10 -4.52 -1.00
C LYS A 173 -9.92 -5.12 -2.14
N ARG A 174 -11.22 -4.82 -2.22
CA ARG A 174 -12.17 -5.43 -3.18
C ARG A 174 -12.10 -4.70 -4.53
N ALA A 175 -10.93 -4.75 -5.15
CA ALA A 175 -10.62 -4.09 -6.40
C ALA A 175 -9.46 -4.81 -7.10
N ILE A 176 -9.19 -4.43 -8.34
CA ILE A 176 -7.89 -4.59 -8.97
C ILE A 176 -7.14 -3.28 -8.77
N THR A 177 -5.95 -3.31 -8.19
CA THR A 177 -5.22 -2.05 -7.92
C THR A 177 -3.75 -2.16 -8.28
N VAL A 178 -3.21 -1.06 -8.78
CA VAL A 178 -1.83 -0.92 -9.25
C VAL A 178 -1.20 0.27 -8.53
N GLN A 179 -0.07 0.05 -7.85
CA GLN A 179 0.60 1.09 -7.06
C GLN A 179 2.13 0.89 -7.02
N GLU A 180 2.88 1.96 -6.73
CA GLU A 180 4.33 1.87 -6.53
C GLU A 180 4.64 1.37 -5.11
N ILE A 181 5.63 0.49 -5.01
CA ILE A 181 6.21 0.01 -3.76
C ILE A 181 7.72 0.13 -3.86
N ALA A 182 8.37 0.50 -2.75
CA ALA A 182 9.82 0.48 -2.64
C ALA A 182 10.29 -0.42 -1.51
N VAL A 183 11.33 -1.22 -1.74
CA VAL A 183 11.89 -2.18 -0.79
C VAL A 183 13.40 -1.98 -0.63
N LEU A 184 13.87 -1.95 0.61
CA LEU A 184 15.29 -1.75 0.92
C LEU A 184 16.13 -2.99 0.59
N LYS A 185 17.15 -2.82 -0.26
CA LYS A 185 18.20 -3.81 -0.55
C LYS A 185 17.69 -5.20 -0.96
N ILE A 186 16.62 -5.25 -1.75
CA ILE A 186 16.15 -6.46 -2.43
C ILE A 186 16.26 -6.24 -3.93
N SER A 187 16.84 -7.19 -4.65
CA SER A 187 17.08 -7.07 -6.08
C SER A 187 15.82 -7.36 -6.90
N ALA A 188 15.77 -6.81 -8.12
CA ALA A 188 14.66 -6.99 -9.05
C ALA A 188 14.48 -8.47 -9.44
N GLU A 189 15.56 -9.22 -9.61
CA GLU A 189 15.53 -10.66 -9.94
C GLU A 189 14.78 -11.44 -8.86
N ARG A 190 15.04 -11.13 -7.59
CA ARG A 190 14.38 -11.79 -6.45
C ARG A 190 12.90 -11.49 -6.42
N LEU A 191 12.49 -10.26 -6.75
CA LEU A 191 11.08 -9.88 -6.82
C LEU A 191 10.39 -10.52 -8.03
N ALA A 192 11.00 -10.43 -9.21
CA ALA A 192 10.50 -11.01 -10.45
C ALA A 192 10.30 -12.54 -10.32
N HIS A 193 11.21 -13.24 -9.64
CA HIS A 193 11.09 -14.68 -9.40
C HIS A 193 9.81 -15.05 -8.62
N LEU A 194 9.33 -14.18 -7.71
CA LEU A 194 8.11 -14.46 -6.94
C LEU A 194 6.85 -14.49 -7.80
N ASN A 195 6.84 -13.84 -8.98
CA ASN A 195 5.67 -13.86 -9.87
C ASN A 195 5.23 -15.27 -10.30
N LYS A 196 6.11 -16.27 -10.15
CA LYS A 196 5.84 -17.70 -10.42
C LYS A 196 4.93 -18.36 -9.38
N CYS A 197 4.95 -17.89 -8.12
CA CYS A 197 4.22 -18.50 -7.01
C CYS A 197 3.23 -17.55 -6.32
N LEU A 198 3.24 -16.26 -6.70
CA LEU A 198 2.31 -15.27 -6.20
C LEU A 198 0.91 -15.45 -6.81
N MET A 199 -0.07 -15.68 -5.95
CA MET A 199 -1.50 -15.70 -6.31
C MET A 199 -2.14 -14.33 -6.04
N ASN A 200 -2.88 -13.82 -7.04
CA ASN A 200 -3.56 -12.52 -7.03
C ASN A 200 -2.62 -11.31 -6.84
N LEU A 201 -1.34 -11.48 -7.15
CA LEU A 201 -0.31 -10.44 -7.10
C LEU A 201 0.62 -10.62 -8.30
N LYS A 202 1.00 -9.50 -8.93
CA LYS A 202 2.06 -9.44 -9.94
C LYS A 202 2.95 -8.21 -9.68
N LEU A 203 4.25 -8.38 -9.89
CA LEU A 203 5.28 -7.37 -9.66
C LEU A 203 6.00 -7.07 -10.97
N GLY A 204 6.27 -5.81 -11.26
CA GLY A 204 7.00 -5.40 -12.48
C GLY A 204 7.51 -3.97 -12.39
N ASN A 205 7.91 -3.42 -13.53
CA ASN A 205 8.41 -2.04 -13.68
C ASN A 205 9.51 -1.73 -12.66
N PHE A 206 10.50 -2.63 -12.56
CA PHE A 206 11.54 -2.55 -11.55
C PHE A 206 12.50 -1.39 -11.85
N SER A 207 12.93 -0.67 -10.82
CA SER A 207 13.99 0.33 -10.92
C SER A 207 14.72 0.48 -9.58
N TYR A 208 15.96 0.95 -9.60
CA TYR A 208 16.73 1.21 -8.37
C TYR A 208 16.80 2.71 -8.09
N LYS A 209 16.32 3.15 -6.92
CA LYS A 209 16.32 4.54 -6.48
C LYS A 209 16.99 4.70 -5.11
N LYS A 210 17.38 5.93 -4.78
CA LYS A 210 18.11 6.25 -3.53
C LYS A 210 17.21 6.37 -2.31
N HIS A 211 15.95 6.74 -2.49
CA HIS A 211 15.02 7.09 -1.41
C HIS A 211 13.85 6.09 -1.34
N PRO A 212 13.23 5.89 -0.16
CA PRO A 212 11.95 5.19 -0.05
C PRO A 212 10.79 6.06 -0.52
N LEU A 213 9.60 5.46 -0.64
CA LEU A 213 8.35 6.19 -0.83
C LEU A 213 7.82 6.73 0.52
N LYS A 214 7.20 7.90 0.54
CA LYS A 214 6.55 8.43 1.76
C LYS A 214 5.03 8.49 1.61
N LEU A 215 4.34 8.24 2.71
CA LEU A 215 2.87 8.34 2.76
C LEU A 215 2.42 9.74 2.37
N GLY A 216 1.45 9.83 1.46
CA GLY A 216 0.87 11.08 0.99
C GLY A 216 1.61 11.74 -0.19
N GLU A 217 2.72 11.18 -0.69
CA GLU A 217 3.43 11.74 -1.86
C GLU A 217 2.73 11.53 -3.21
N LEU A 218 1.74 10.64 -3.27
CA LEU A 218 0.93 10.44 -4.47
C LEU A 218 0.10 11.70 -4.79
N GLN A 219 -0.05 12.01 -6.08
CA GLN A 219 -0.96 13.08 -6.49
C GLN A 219 -2.44 12.63 -6.41
N GLY A 220 -2.70 11.34 -6.59
CA GLY A 220 -4.07 10.84 -6.65
C GLY A 220 -4.18 9.40 -7.12
N ASN A 221 -5.37 9.02 -7.56
CA ASN A 221 -5.63 7.73 -8.17
C ASN A 221 -6.55 7.91 -9.38
N HIS A 222 -6.25 7.17 -10.44
CA HIS A 222 -7.10 7.02 -11.60
C HIS A 222 -7.96 5.77 -11.40
N PHE A 223 -9.26 5.90 -11.67
CA PHE A 223 -10.25 4.87 -11.47
C PHE A 223 -10.86 4.47 -12.80
N THR A 224 -10.99 3.17 -13.03
CA THR A 224 -11.87 2.60 -14.07
C THR A 224 -12.96 1.81 -13.35
N VAL A 225 -14.21 2.27 -13.46
CA VAL A 225 -15.35 1.69 -12.74
C VAL A 225 -16.42 1.27 -13.74
N VAL A 226 -16.97 0.08 -13.54
CA VAL A 226 -18.09 -0.44 -14.32
C VAL A 226 -19.31 -0.60 -13.41
N LEU A 227 -20.34 0.20 -13.66
CA LEU A 227 -21.65 0.08 -13.04
C LEU A 227 -22.51 -0.85 -13.89
N ARG A 228 -22.74 -2.06 -13.40
CA ARG A 228 -23.53 -3.11 -14.09
C ARG A 228 -25.03 -2.85 -13.95
N ASN A 229 -25.80 -3.29 -14.95
CA ASN A 229 -27.26 -3.26 -14.95
C ASN A 229 -27.87 -1.90 -14.59
N ILE A 230 -27.43 -0.86 -15.30
CA ILE A 230 -27.99 0.47 -15.14
C ILE A 230 -29.42 0.51 -15.72
N SER A 231 -30.31 1.21 -15.04
CA SER A 231 -31.70 1.44 -15.49
C SER A 231 -31.89 2.77 -16.21
N GLY A 232 -30.92 3.68 -16.15
CA GLY A 232 -31.02 5.02 -16.73
C GLY A 232 -30.99 5.03 -18.26
N SER A 233 -31.70 6.00 -18.86
CA SER A 233 -31.63 6.28 -20.30
C SER A 233 -30.23 6.78 -20.69
N GLY A 234 -29.91 6.79 -22.00
CA GLY A 234 -28.65 7.38 -22.48
C GLY A 234 -28.51 8.86 -22.10
N GLU A 235 -29.61 9.62 -22.18
CA GLU A 235 -29.66 11.03 -21.81
C GLU A 235 -29.39 11.26 -20.31
N GLN A 236 -29.98 10.43 -19.44
CA GLN A 236 -29.75 10.52 -17.99
C GLN A 236 -28.28 10.23 -17.64
N VAL A 237 -27.66 9.27 -18.33
CA VAL A 237 -26.24 8.96 -18.17
C VAL A 237 -25.38 10.14 -18.62
N GLU A 238 -25.67 10.70 -19.79
CA GLU A 238 -24.93 11.84 -20.34
C GLU A 238 -25.01 13.06 -19.42
N GLN A 239 -26.20 13.37 -18.90
CA GLN A 239 -26.41 14.46 -17.96
C GLN A 239 -25.65 14.24 -16.64
N ALA A 240 -25.72 13.04 -16.06
CA ALA A 240 -25.04 12.72 -14.81
C ALA A 240 -23.51 12.78 -14.95
N MET A 241 -22.97 12.27 -16.06
CA MET A 241 -21.54 12.27 -16.34
C MET A 241 -21.01 13.66 -16.67
N THR A 242 -21.77 14.46 -17.44
CA THR A 242 -21.46 15.87 -17.71
C THR A 242 -21.43 16.68 -16.41
N SER A 243 -22.42 16.48 -15.53
CA SER A 243 -22.43 17.12 -14.21
C SER A 243 -21.21 16.72 -13.36
N LEU A 244 -20.84 15.43 -13.35
CA LEU A 244 -19.64 14.97 -12.63
C LEU A 244 -18.35 15.58 -13.20
N ARG A 245 -18.24 15.71 -14.53
CA ARG A 245 -17.07 16.30 -15.20
C ARG A 245 -16.94 17.79 -14.96
N ASP A 246 -18.04 18.53 -15.06
CA ASP A 246 -18.00 20.00 -15.12
C ASP A 246 -18.22 20.65 -13.75
N THR A 247 -19.01 20.01 -12.87
CA THR A 247 -19.31 20.49 -11.51
C THR A 247 -18.62 19.67 -10.43
N GLY A 248 -18.39 18.37 -10.65
CA GLY A 248 -17.80 17.49 -9.65
C GLY A 248 -18.81 16.93 -8.64
N PHE A 249 -18.34 16.64 -7.43
CA PHE A 249 -19.14 16.05 -6.37
C PHE A 249 -18.70 16.52 -4.98
N ILE A 250 -19.61 16.42 -4.01
CA ILE A 250 -19.31 16.78 -2.61
C ILE A 250 -18.30 15.78 -2.01
N ASN A 251 -17.22 16.30 -1.45
CA ASN A 251 -16.04 15.54 -1.04
C ASN A 251 -16.20 14.83 0.32
N TYR A 252 -17.35 14.19 0.52
CA TYR A 252 -17.66 13.43 1.72
C TYR A 252 -16.62 12.35 2.03
N TYR A 253 -16.44 12.09 3.32
CA TYR A 253 -15.85 10.83 3.76
C TYR A 253 -16.84 9.71 3.49
N GLY A 254 -16.43 8.73 2.67
CA GLY A 254 -17.27 7.59 2.33
C GLY A 254 -17.47 6.61 3.50
N MET A 255 -18.42 5.67 3.34
CA MET A 255 -18.78 4.69 4.37
C MET A 255 -17.58 3.85 4.86
N GLN A 256 -16.56 3.65 4.03
CA GLN A 256 -15.33 2.96 4.40
C GLN A 256 -14.62 3.63 5.60
N ARG A 257 -14.77 4.95 5.76
CA ARG A 257 -14.17 5.72 6.86
C ARG A 257 -14.81 5.40 8.21
N PHE A 258 -16.10 5.08 8.21
CA PHE A 258 -16.90 4.82 9.40
C PHE A 258 -16.96 3.34 9.79
N GLY A 259 -16.22 2.49 9.07
CA GLY A 259 -16.25 1.04 9.23
C GLY A 259 -17.45 0.40 8.52
N THR A 260 -17.34 -0.90 8.29
CA THR A 260 -18.40 -1.68 7.62
C THR A 260 -19.22 -2.54 8.58
N THR A 261 -18.94 -2.45 9.88
CA THR A 261 -19.64 -3.19 10.93
C THR A 261 -20.79 -2.35 11.47
N ALA A 262 -21.63 -2.95 12.31
CA ALA A 262 -22.81 -2.27 12.85
C ALA A 262 -22.50 -1.17 13.86
N VAL A 263 -21.32 -1.16 14.49
CA VAL A 263 -20.87 -0.05 15.34
C VAL A 263 -19.97 0.86 14.51
N PRO A 264 -20.39 2.11 14.25
CA PRO A 264 -19.57 3.06 13.54
C PRO A 264 -18.30 3.42 14.29
N THR A 265 -17.18 3.52 13.59
CA THR A 265 -15.87 3.87 14.17
C THR A 265 -15.86 5.24 14.84
N HIS A 266 -16.70 6.18 14.38
CA HIS A 266 -16.78 7.53 14.94
C HIS A 266 -17.35 7.54 16.37
N GLN A 267 -18.18 6.56 16.75
CA GLN A 267 -18.69 6.45 18.12
C GLN A 267 -17.57 6.08 19.09
N VAL A 268 -16.66 5.18 18.68
CA VAL A 268 -15.45 4.88 19.45
C VAL A 268 -14.57 6.12 19.55
N GLY A 269 -14.45 6.88 18.45
CA GLY A 269 -13.72 8.16 18.43
C GLY A 269 -14.28 9.17 19.41
N ARG A 270 -15.61 9.35 19.44
CA ARG A 270 -16.30 10.21 20.40
C ARG A 270 -16.00 9.80 21.84
N ALA A 271 -16.19 8.52 22.17
CA ALA A 271 -15.95 8.00 23.51
C ALA A 271 -14.49 8.19 23.96
N ILE A 272 -13.51 8.07 23.05
CA ILE A 272 -12.10 8.39 23.32
C ILE A 272 -11.95 9.86 23.70
N LEU A 273 -12.51 10.79 22.91
CA LEU A 273 -12.39 12.23 23.14
C LEU A 273 -13.07 12.67 24.45
N GLN A 274 -14.16 12.00 24.84
CA GLN A 274 -14.86 12.21 26.11
C GLN A 274 -14.15 11.57 27.31
N ASN A 275 -13.02 10.86 27.13
CA ASN A 275 -12.38 10.03 28.15
C ASN A 275 -13.30 8.94 28.75
N ASN A 276 -14.34 8.52 28.03
CA ASN A 276 -15.23 7.44 28.46
C ASN A 276 -14.65 6.06 28.06
N TRP A 277 -13.62 5.63 28.79
CA TRP A 277 -12.86 4.41 28.46
C TRP A 277 -13.67 3.12 28.59
N THR A 278 -14.67 3.09 29.48
CA THR A 278 -15.59 1.96 29.60
C THR A 278 -16.43 1.83 28.32
N GLU A 279 -16.97 2.93 27.81
CA GLU A 279 -17.70 2.94 26.53
C GLU A 279 -16.79 2.55 25.35
N VAL A 280 -15.53 3.01 25.32
CA VAL A 280 -14.55 2.59 24.29
C VAL A 280 -14.38 1.07 24.26
N MET A 281 -14.17 0.45 25.43
CA MET A 281 -14.04 -1.00 25.55
C MET A 281 -15.31 -1.72 25.07
N ASP A 282 -16.47 -1.23 25.50
CA ASP A 282 -17.77 -1.80 25.18
C ASP A 282 -18.08 -1.71 23.68
N LEU A 283 -17.86 -0.56 23.05
CA LEU A 283 -18.04 -0.35 21.62
C LEU A 283 -17.13 -1.26 20.77
N ILE A 284 -16.01 -1.74 21.31
CA ILE A 284 -15.11 -2.66 20.60
C ILE A 284 -15.47 -4.13 20.87
N LEU A 285 -15.86 -4.49 22.10
CA LEU A 285 -15.97 -5.89 22.53
C LEU A 285 -17.40 -6.40 22.75
N LYS A 286 -18.43 -5.54 22.83
CA LYS A 286 -19.82 -6.00 23.00
C LYS A 286 -20.36 -6.67 21.73
N PRO A 287 -21.11 -7.78 21.86
CA PRO A 287 -21.88 -8.39 20.78
C PRO A 287 -22.79 -7.35 20.11
N ARG A 288 -22.96 -7.48 18.79
CA ARG A 288 -23.78 -6.57 17.99
C ARG A 288 -24.41 -7.33 16.82
N PRO A 289 -25.59 -6.92 16.35
CA PRO A 289 -26.21 -7.49 15.16
C PRO A 289 -25.43 -7.06 13.91
N GLY A 290 -25.30 -7.92 12.90
CA GLY A 290 -24.76 -7.54 11.60
C GLY A 290 -23.90 -8.61 10.94
N ALA A 291 -23.50 -8.34 9.69
CA ALA A 291 -22.63 -9.21 8.90
C ALA A 291 -21.17 -9.11 9.38
N GLU A 292 -20.89 -9.69 10.54
CA GLU A 292 -19.54 -9.79 11.08
C GLU A 292 -18.92 -11.17 10.83
N LYS A 293 -17.59 -11.24 10.91
CA LYS A 293 -16.89 -12.51 10.76
C LYS A 293 -17.23 -13.41 11.96
N SER A 294 -17.57 -14.67 11.70
CA SER A 294 -18.03 -15.62 12.72
C SER A 294 -17.11 -15.74 13.94
N TYR A 295 -15.80 -15.64 13.76
CA TYR A 295 -14.84 -15.68 14.88
C TYR A 295 -14.89 -14.43 15.78
N LEU A 296 -15.25 -13.26 15.24
CA LEU A 296 -15.43 -12.05 16.05
C LEU A 296 -16.70 -12.15 16.89
N VAL A 297 -17.78 -12.68 16.31
CA VAL A 297 -19.03 -12.94 17.03
C VAL A 297 -18.77 -13.83 18.24
N LYS A 298 -18.16 -15.01 18.03
CA LYS A 298 -17.78 -15.94 19.11
C LYS A 298 -16.88 -15.30 20.18
N CYS A 299 -15.92 -14.47 19.76
CA CYS A 299 -15.04 -13.77 20.68
C CYS A 299 -15.80 -12.78 21.57
N ARG A 300 -16.75 -12.04 21.01
CA ARG A 300 -17.52 -11.04 21.74
C ARG A 300 -18.59 -11.66 22.62
N GLU A 301 -19.20 -12.76 22.20
CA GLU A 301 -20.11 -13.56 23.01
C GLU A 301 -19.39 -14.14 24.24
N GLU A 302 -18.22 -14.74 24.04
CA GLU A 302 -17.39 -15.26 25.14
C GLU A 302 -16.98 -14.13 26.10
N TRP A 303 -16.57 -12.97 25.58
CA TRP A 303 -16.28 -11.80 26.40
C TRP A 303 -17.50 -11.32 27.20
N ALA A 304 -18.68 -11.25 26.58
CA ALA A 304 -19.90 -10.82 27.25
C ALA A 304 -20.31 -11.75 28.40
N GLN A 305 -20.13 -13.06 28.24
CA GLN A 305 -20.48 -14.06 29.25
C GLN A 305 -19.45 -14.15 30.38
N THR A 306 -18.17 -14.29 30.02
CA THR A 306 -17.12 -14.62 30.99
C THR A 306 -16.46 -13.39 31.57
N GLN A 307 -16.46 -12.28 30.82
CA GLN A 307 -15.72 -11.08 31.17
C GLN A 307 -14.20 -11.36 31.38
N ASP A 308 -13.70 -12.48 30.86
CA ASP A 308 -12.31 -12.94 30.91
C ASP A 308 -11.60 -12.68 29.57
N PRO A 309 -10.53 -11.85 29.54
CA PRO A 309 -9.80 -11.60 28.31
C PRO A 309 -9.12 -12.84 27.70
N GLU A 310 -8.68 -13.80 28.51
CA GLU A 310 -7.97 -14.99 28.02
C GLU A 310 -8.91 -15.99 27.35
N ALA A 311 -10.08 -16.25 27.95
CA ALA A 311 -11.14 -17.04 27.33
C ALA A 311 -11.56 -16.46 25.97
N ALA A 312 -11.80 -15.15 25.89
CA ALA A 312 -12.17 -14.48 24.64
C ALA A 312 -11.05 -14.57 23.58
N LEU A 313 -9.78 -14.39 23.97
CA LEU A 313 -8.62 -14.50 23.08
C LEU A 313 -8.47 -15.88 22.44
N LYS A 314 -8.89 -16.95 23.12
CA LYS A 314 -8.85 -18.31 22.57
C LYS A 314 -9.80 -18.50 21.38
N LYS A 315 -10.84 -17.68 21.26
CA LYS A 315 -11.79 -17.72 20.12
C LYS A 315 -11.28 -17.02 18.86
N LEU A 316 -10.21 -16.23 18.97
CA LEU A 316 -9.65 -15.47 17.84
C LEU A 316 -8.59 -16.28 17.09
N PRO A 317 -8.81 -16.66 15.81
CA PRO A 317 -7.79 -17.32 14.99
C PRO A 317 -6.63 -16.37 14.68
N VAL A 318 -6.91 -15.08 14.58
CA VAL A 318 -5.91 -14.03 14.33
C VAL A 318 -5.93 -13.04 15.48
N LYS A 319 -4.99 -13.21 16.42
CA LYS A 319 -4.87 -12.38 17.62
C LYS A 319 -4.24 -10.98 17.37
N ARG A 320 -3.85 -10.67 16.12
CA ARG A 320 -3.29 -9.35 15.72
C ARG A 320 -4.35 -8.34 15.25
N CYS A 321 -5.64 -8.64 15.43
CA CYS A 321 -6.72 -7.68 15.24
C CYS A 321 -6.84 -6.70 16.44
N VAL A 322 -7.65 -5.66 16.28
CA VAL A 322 -7.91 -4.66 17.33
C VAL A 322 -8.45 -5.33 18.59
N GLU A 323 -9.46 -6.20 18.45
CA GLU A 323 -10.08 -6.92 19.56
C GLU A 323 -9.03 -7.75 20.31
N GLY A 324 -8.21 -8.50 19.57
CA GLY A 324 -7.15 -9.31 20.17
C GLY A 324 -6.06 -8.49 20.86
N GLN A 325 -5.72 -7.30 20.36
CA GLN A 325 -4.77 -6.41 21.01
C GLN A 325 -5.35 -5.79 22.28
N LEU A 326 -6.61 -5.37 22.25
CA LEU A 326 -7.31 -4.85 23.42
C LEU A 326 -7.44 -5.91 24.51
N LEU A 327 -7.88 -7.13 24.16
CA LEU A 327 -8.01 -8.22 25.13
C LEU A 327 -6.65 -8.61 25.74
N ARG A 328 -5.55 -8.60 24.97
CA ARG A 328 -4.21 -8.78 25.55
C ARG A 328 -3.84 -7.65 26.52
N GLY A 329 -4.20 -6.42 26.18
CA GLY A 329 -4.05 -5.28 27.07
C GLY A 329 -4.83 -5.47 28.36
N LEU A 330 -6.09 -5.92 28.26
CA LEU A 330 -6.95 -6.14 29.42
C LEU A 330 -6.47 -7.32 30.28
N SER A 331 -5.93 -8.38 29.68
CA SER A 331 -5.28 -9.49 30.41
C SER A 331 -4.05 -8.99 31.19
N LYS A 332 -3.25 -8.10 30.61
CA LYS A 332 -2.01 -7.61 31.22
C LYS A 332 -2.22 -6.51 32.27
N TYR A 333 -3.15 -5.57 32.03
CA TYR A 333 -3.31 -4.36 32.84
C TYR A 333 -4.64 -4.30 33.62
N GLY A 334 -5.56 -5.23 33.36
CA GLY A 334 -6.88 -5.28 33.99
C GLY A 334 -7.85 -4.21 33.50
N LYS A 335 -9.12 -4.35 33.87
CA LYS A 335 -10.21 -3.44 33.46
C LYS A 335 -10.19 -2.09 34.17
N LYS A 336 -9.42 -1.96 35.26
CA LYS A 336 -9.25 -0.68 35.96
C LYS A 336 -8.32 0.28 35.20
N ASN A 337 -7.50 -0.23 34.27
CA ASN A 337 -6.56 0.57 33.48
C ASN A 337 -6.76 0.35 31.97
N ILE A 338 -7.98 0.62 31.49
CA ILE A 338 -8.36 0.47 30.08
C ILE A 338 -7.49 1.34 29.17
N ILE A 339 -7.06 2.51 29.65
CA ILE A 339 -6.20 3.44 28.91
C ILE A 339 -4.90 2.75 28.47
N THR A 340 -4.19 2.13 29.42
CA THR A 340 -2.95 1.41 29.14
C THR A 340 -3.20 0.16 28.31
N ALA A 341 -4.30 -0.56 28.57
CA ALA A 341 -4.70 -1.72 27.78
C ALA A 341 -4.96 -1.37 26.31
N PHE A 342 -5.72 -0.31 26.06
CA PHE A 342 -6.00 0.22 24.72
C PHE A 342 -4.71 0.70 24.04
N GLY A 343 -3.76 1.25 24.80
CA GLY A 343 -2.43 1.64 24.33
C GLY A 343 -1.61 0.52 23.68
N MET A 344 -1.94 -0.77 23.90
CA MET A 344 -1.33 -1.90 23.19
C MET A 344 -1.72 -1.98 21.71
N ILE A 345 -2.80 -1.31 21.30
CA ILE A 345 -3.18 -1.19 19.90
C ILE A 345 -2.20 -0.23 19.19
N PRO A 346 -1.67 -0.59 18.00
CA PRO A 346 -0.80 0.28 17.22
C PRO A 346 -1.39 1.67 17.05
N ARG A 347 -0.54 2.70 17.22
CA ARG A 347 -0.95 4.10 17.23
C ARG A 347 -1.86 4.48 16.05
N ASN A 348 -1.53 4.06 14.84
CA ASN A 348 -2.31 4.38 13.64
C ASN A 348 -3.76 3.88 13.74
N ASN A 349 -3.97 2.66 14.23
CA ASN A 349 -5.31 2.10 14.42
C ASN A 349 -6.10 2.86 15.49
N ARG A 350 -5.43 3.35 16.55
CA ARG A 350 -6.08 4.19 17.58
C ARG A 350 -6.52 5.54 17.00
N LEU A 351 -5.64 6.19 16.23
CA LEU A 351 -5.94 7.47 15.59
C LEU A 351 -7.08 7.40 14.58
N MET A 352 -7.28 6.24 13.92
CA MET A 352 -8.39 6.05 12.99
C MET A 352 -9.76 6.33 13.63
N TYR A 353 -9.95 6.02 14.91
CA TYR A 353 -11.22 6.26 15.61
C TYR A 353 -11.49 7.76 15.76
N ILE A 354 -10.56 8.52 16.36
CA ILE A 354 -10.75 9.96 16.55
C ILE A 354 -10.81 10.73 15.23
N HIS A 355 -10.04 10.32 14.22
CA HIS A 355 -10.14 10.94 12.89
C HIS A 355 -11.45 10.58 12.18
N SER A 356 -12.05 9.42 12.45
CA SER A 356 -13.38 9.10 11.94
C SER A 356 -14.47 9.95 12.59
N TYR A 357 -14.31 10.36 13.86
CA TYR A 357 -15.18 11.34 14.51
C TYR A 357 -15.06 12.72 13.85
N GLN A 358 -13.84 13.23 13.61
CA GLN A 358 -13.66 14.45 12.82
C GLN A 358 -14.33 14.37 11.45
N SER A 359 -14.23 13.21 10.79
CA SER A 359 -14.84 12.96 9.48
C SER A 359 -16.38 13.01 9.55
N PHE A 360 -16.98 12.53 10.64
CA PHE A 360 -18.43 12.55 10.88
C PHE A 360 -18.94 13.98 11.09
N VAL A 361 -18.27 14.75 11.94
CA VAL A 361 -18.58 16.18 12.16
C VAL A 361 -18.44 16.94 10.83
N TRP A 362 -17.34 16.73 10.10
CA TRP A 362 -17.10 17.39 8.82
C TRP A 362 -18.18 17.08 7.78
N ASN A 363 -18.56 15.81 7.59
CA ASN A 363 -19.64 15.44 6.67
C ASN A 363 -20.94 16.16 7.03
N THR A 364 -21.28 16.21 8.32
CA THR A 364 -22.51 16.86 8.80
C THR A 364 -22.48 18.36 8.54
N MET A 365 -21.35 19.01 8.82
CA MET A 365 -21.20 20.45 8.63
C MET A 365 -21.14 20.86 7.16
N VAL A 366 -20.54 20.04 6.29
CA VAL A 366 -20.59 20.27 4.84
C VAL A 366 -22.00 20.15 4.30
N SER A 367 -22.79 19.17 4.75
CA SER A 367 -24.20 19.09 4.37
C SER A 367 -24.97 20.34 4.78
N ARG A 368 -24.81 20.81 6.03
CA ARG A 368 -25.43 22.06 6.50
C ARG A 368 -24.98 23.27 5.69
N ARG A 369 -23.69 23.34 5.32
CA ARG A 369 -23.12 24.42 4.50
C ARG A 369 -23.72 24.45 3.09
N VAL A 370 -23.84 23.29 2.45
CA VAL A 370 -24.42 23.18 1.11
C VAL A 370 -25.93 23.47 1.15
N GLU A 371 -26.63 23.02 2.17
CA GLU A 371 -28.06 23.32 2.36
C GLU A 371 -28.32 24.80 2.58
N ALA A 372 -27.51 25.48 3.40
CA ALA A 372 -27.73 26.89 3.75
C ALA A 372 -27.35 27.89 2.64
N TYR A 373 -26.30 27.61 1.85
CA TYR A 373 -25.77 28.60 0.88
C TYR A 373 -25.54 28.03 -0.53
N GLY A 374 -25.88 26.77 -0.78
CA GLY A 374 -25.69 26.13 -2.08
C GLY A 374 -24.22 25.97 -2.48
N LEU A 375 -23.99 25.83 -3.80
CA LEU A 375 -22.69 25.60 -4.43
C LEU A 375 -22.01 26.89 -4.91
N LYS A 376 -22.08 27.96 -4.10
CA LYS A 376 -21.39 29.23 -4.34
C LYS A 376 -20.52 29.58 -3.14
N ALA A 377 -19.42 30.30 -3.38
CA ALA A 377 -18.65 30.91 -2.30
C ALA A 377 -19.47 32.05 -1.67
N VAL A 378 -19.38 32.20 -0.36
CA VAL A 378 -20.06 33.26 0.40
C VAL A 378 -19.12 33.89 1.42
N GLU A 379 -19.47 35.09 1.88
CA GLU A 379 -18.76 35.74 2.98
C GLU A 379 -18.64 34.80 4.18
N GLY A 380 -17.44 34.75 4.76
CA GLY A 380 -17.15 33.91 5.91
C GLY A 380 -16.72 32.47 5.61
N ASP A 381 -16.78 32.03 4.34
CA ASP A 381 -16.15 30.78 3.91
C ASP A 381 -14.63 30.83 4.08
N LEU A 382 -14.00 29.66 4.10
CA LEU A 382 -12.54 29.52 4.19
C LEU A 382 -11.93 29.08 2.87
N ILE A 383 -10.76 29.63 2.54
CA ILE A 383 -9.89 29.14 1.46
C ILE A 383 -8.48 28.91 1.99
N LEU A 384 -7.65 28.16 1.24
CA LEU A 384 -6.22 28.02 1.54
C LEU A 384 -5.39 28.93 0.64
N LYS A 385 -4.78 29.98 1.20
CA LYS A 385 -3.78 30.83 0.55
C LYS A 385 -2.40 30.40 1.05
N GLU A 386 -1.55 29.86 0.16
CA GLU A 386 -0.18 29.39 0.50
C GLU A 386 -0.12 28.40 1.68
N GLY A 387 -1.18 27.61 1.87
CA GLY A 387 -1.29 26.63 2.95
C GLY A 387 -1.86 27.17 4.26
N ILE A 388 -2.14 28.47 4.35
CA ILE A 388 -2.79 29.12 5.50
C ILE A 388 -4.27 29.34 5.19
N ALA A 389 -5.14 29.06 6.17
CA ALA A 389 -6.56 29.30 6.01
C ALA A 389 -6.90 30.78 6.15
N HIS A 390 -7.70 31.28 5.21
CA HIS A 390 -8.13 32.68 5.12
C HIS A 390 -9.65 32.74 5.02
N ILE A 391 -10.27 33.65 5.79
CA ILE A 391 -11.72 33.89 5.78
C ILE A 391 -12.04 34.89 4.68
N LEU A 392 -13.01 34.58 3.82
CA LEU A 392 -13.41 35.44 2.72
C LEU A 392 -14.27 36.63 3.19
N SER A 393 -13.97 37.83 2.69
CA SER A 393 -14.92 38.95 2.68
C SER A 393 -16.02 38.74 1.63
N ALA A 394 -17.05 39.61 1.64
CA ALA A 394 -18.11 39.57 0.64
C ALA A 394 -17.57 39.78 -0.79
N GLU A 395 -16.63 40.72 -0.97
CA GLU A 395 -16.02 41.01 -2.27
C GLU A 395 -15.11 39.87 -2.76
N GLU A 396 -14.33 39.26 -1.84
CA GLU A 396 -13.49 38.12 -2.20
C GLU A 396 -14.34 36.89 -2.58
N ALA A 397 -15.48 36.68 -1.90
CA ALA A 397 -16.37 35.56 -2.16
C ALA A 397 -16.90 35.56 -3.61
N GLU A 398 -17.21 36.72 -4.18
CA GLU A 398 -17.66 36.83 -5.59
C GLU A 398 -16.59 36.39 -6.60
N GLN A 399 -15.31 36.51 -6.23
CA GLN A 399 -14.17 36.17 -7.10
C GLN A 399 -13.74 34.70 -7.00
N HIS A 400 -14.29 33.96 -6.04
CA HIS A 400 -13.87 32.58 -5.78
C HIS A 400 -14.91 31.55 -6.21
N SER A 401 -14.42 30.47 -6.84
CA SER A 401 -15.23 29.29 -7.10
C SER A 401 -15.42 28.45 -5.84
N ILE A 402 -16.55 27.73 -5.78
CA ILE A 402 -16.84 26.73 -4.75
C ILE A 402 -15.73 25.67 -4.60
N HIS A 403 -14.97 25.40 -5.67
CA HIS A 403 -13.84 24.46 -5.70
C HIS A 403 -12.65 24.88 -4.82
N ASN A 404 -12.57 26.17 -4.45
CA ASN A 404 -11.53 26.70 -3.58
C ASN A 404 -11.92 26.63 -2.10
N ILE A 405 -13.20 26.46 -1.81
CA ILE A 405 -13.73 26.49 -0.45
C ILE A 405 -13.32 25.23 0.32
N VAL A 406 -12.80 25.45 1.52
CA VAL A 406 -12.44 24.41 2.48
C VAL A 406 -13.27 24.51 3.74
N MET A 407 -13.46 23.37 4.39
CA MET A 407 -14.08 23.28 5.72
C MET A 407 -13.12 22.58 6.68
N PRO A 408 -13.06 22.99 7.96
CA PRO A 408 -12.12 22.44 8.92
C PRO A 408 -12.60 21.09 9.46
N LEU A 409 -11.67 20.15 9.59
CA LEU A 409 -11.79 19.05 10.54
C LEU A 409 -11.55 19.63 11.94
N PRO A 410 -12.44 19.40 12.91
CA PRO A 410 -12.37 20.08 14.20
C PRO A 410 -11.08 19.74 14.95
N GLY A 411 -10.42 20.76 15.50
CA GLY A 411 -9.14 20.64 16.18
C GLY A 411 -8.71 21.97 16.82
N PHE A 412 -7.57 21.95 17.52
CA PHE A 412 -7.07 23.11 18.28
C PHE A 412 -6.25 24.11 17.44
N ASP A 413 -5.92 23.78 16.19
CA ASP A 413 -5.03 24.54 15.30
C ASP A 413 -5.74 24.87 13.96
N VAL A 414 -7.05 25.10 14.03
CA VAL A 414 -7.88 25.49 12.88
C VAL A 414 -8.77 26.68 13.21
N ILE A 415 -9.08 27.48 12.19
CA ILE A 415 -10.12 28.50 12.24
C ILE A 415 -11.42 27.94 11.66
N TYR A 416 -12.54 28.50 12.09
CA TYR A 416 -13.86 28.10 11.63
C TYR A 416 -14.50 29.20 10.77
N PRO A 417 -15.38 28.84 9.83
CA PRO A 417 -16.15 29.82 9.06
C PRO A 417 -16.93 30.76 9.97
N THR A 418 -17.07 32.03 9.60
CA THR A 418 -17.71 33.05 10.47
C THR A 418 -19.24 33.08 10.34
N HIS A 419 -19.78 32.53 9.25
CA HIS A 419 -21.21 32.41 9.02
C HIS A 419 -21.87 31.31 9.89
N THR A 420 -23.18 31.09 9.75
CA THR A 420 -23.98 30.21 10.65
C THR A 420 -23.43 28.80 10.86
N VAL A 421 -22.76 28.21 9.86
CA VAL A 421 -22.17 26.85 9.99
C VAL A 421 -21.07 26.79 11.05
N GLY A 422 -20.31 27.87 11.26
CA GLY A 422 -19.31 27.93 12.33
C GLY A 422 -19.92 27.76 13.72
N LYS A 423 -21.10 28.36 13.94
CA LYS A 423 -21.90 28.14 15.16
C LYS A 423 -22.38 26.68 15.25
N GLY A 424 -22.76 26.09 14.11
CA GLY A 424 -23.15 24.69 14.00
C GLY A 424 -22.06 23.70 14.46
N TYR A 425 -20.77 24.00 14.24
CA TYR A 425 -19.68 23.19 14.79
C TYR A 425 -19.69 23.21 16.32
N ARG A 426 -19.82 24.40 16.92
CA ARG A 426 -19.86 24.56 18.38
C ARG A 426 -21.03 23.80 18.99
N GLU A 427 -22.22 23.93 18.41
CA GLU A 427 -23.42 23.20 18.84
C GLU A 427 -23.23 21.69 18.78
N MET A 428 -22.71 21.17 17.66
CA MET A 428 -22.51 19.73 17.47
C MET A 428 -21.47 19.15 18.44
N LEU A 429 -20.35 19.84 18.65
CA LEU A 429 -19.31 19.41 19.58
C LEU A 429 -19.80 19.50 21.03
N ALA A 430 -20.51 20.58 21.40
CA ALA A 430 -21.08 20.74 22.73
C ALA A 430 -22.13 19.67 23.06
N ALA A 431 -22.92 19.23 22.08
CA ALA A 431 -23.86 18.12 22.24
C ALA A 431 -23.17 16.79 22.58
N ASP A 432 -21.90 16.63 22.18
CA ASP A 432 -21.04 15.51 22.56
C ASP A 432 -20.13 15.84 23.77
N ASN A 433 -20.42 16.90 24.54
CA ASN A 433 -19.61 17.38 25.67
C ASN A 433 -18.14 17.68 25.32
N LEU A 434 -17.90 18.12 24.08
CA LEU A 434 -16.59 18.57 23.61
C LEU A 434 -16.59 20.08 23.44
N ASP A 435 -15.49 20.71 23.80
CA ASP A 435 -15.28 22.14 23.65
C ASP A 435 -14.48 22.43 22.37
N ILE A 436 -15.08 23.20 21.46
CA ILE A 436 -14.47 23.61 20.20
C ILE A 436 -13.22 24.47 20.40
N ASP A 437 -13.21 25.29 21.46
CA ASP A 437 -12.14 26.23 21.77
C ASP A 437 -10.97 25.53 22.51
N SER A 438 -11.19 24.29 22.98
CA SER A 438 -10.21 23.48 23.72
C SER A 438 -10.22 22.01 23.28
N MET A 439 -9.94 21.76 22.00
CA MET A 439 -9.81 20.40 21.42
C MET A 439 -8.51 19.67 21.82
N ARG A 440 -7.85 20.09 22.91
CA ARG A 440 -6.67 19.42 23.47
C ARG A 440 -7.12 18.29 24.38
N HIS A 441 -6.55 17.11 24.18
CA HIS A 441 -6.87 15.94 24.97
C HIS A 441 -5.80 15.70 26.04
N LYS A 442 -6.22 15.29 27.26
CA LYS A 442 -5.30 15.00 28.39
C LYS A 442 -4.19 14.02 28.01
N ILE A 443 -4.54 13.04 27.17
CA ILE A 443 -3.58 12.13 26.53
C ILE A 443 -3.15 12.73 25.19
N ARG A 444 -1.86 13.06 25.09
CA ARG A 444 -1.25 13.72 23.91
C ARG A 444 -1.57 13.03 22.58
N ASP A 445 -1.59 11.69 22.56
CA ASP A 445 -1.88 10.90 21.35
C ASP A 445 -3.26 11.21 20.74
N TYR A 446 -4.21 11.70 21.53
CA TYR A 446 -5.59 11.96 21.07
C TYR A 446 -5.90 13.45 20.95
N SER A 447 -4.90 14.32 21.08
CA SER A 447 -5.05 15.75 20.78
C SER A 447 -5.12 15.96 19.27
N LEU A 448 -6.15 16.64 18.80
CA LEU A 448 -6.42 16.83 17.37
C LEU A 448 -6.06 18.25 16.96
N ALA A 449 -5.02 18.41 16.13
CA ALA A 449 -4.68 19.72 15.57
C ALA A 449 -5.79 20.23 14.63
N GLY A 450 -6.45 19.33 13.91
CA GLY A 450 -7.37 19.67 12.83
C GLY A 450 -6.64 19.76 11.49
N ALA A 451 -7.40 19.96 10.43
CA ALA A 451 -6.89 20.18 9.07
C ALA A 451 -8.00 20.77 8.20
N TYR A 452 -7.67 21.25 7.01
CA TYR A 452 -8.65 21.77 6.06
C TYR A 452 -8.90 20.79 4.93
N ARG A 453 -10.15 20.69 4.49
CA ARG A 453 -10.57 19.80 3.41
C ARG A 453 -11.50 20.54 2.47
N ARG A 454 -11.24 20.45 1.15
CA ARG A 454 -12.12 21.01 0.11
C ARG A 454 -13.50 20.37 0.17
N ILE A 455 -14.54 21.19 0.03
CA ILE A 455 -15.93 20.73 0.10
C ILE A 455 -16.39 20.05 -1.17
N LEU A 456 -15.87 20.46 -2.32
CA LEU A 456 -16.22 19.95 -3.64
C LEU A 456 -14.95 19.51 -4.37
N ILE A 457 -15.02 18.39 -5.10
CA ILE A 457 -13.94 17.91 -5.95
C ILE A 457 -14.46 17.74 -7.36
N CYS A 458 -13.76 18.36 -8.30
CA CYS A 458 -13.90 18.10 -9.73
C CYS A 458 -12.89 17.01 -10.13
N PRO A 459 -13.34 15.82 -10.56
CA PRO A 459 -12.45 14.81 -11.12
C PRO A 459 -11.77 15.33 -12.39
N LYS A 460 -10.59 14.79 -12.69
CA LYS A 460 -9.90 15.00 -13.96
C LYS A 460 -10.05 13.79 -14.88
N ASP A 461 -9.73 13.95 -16.16
CA ASP A 461 -9.67 12.85 -17.14
C ASP A 461 -10.98 12.04 -17.22
N VAL A 462 -12.12 12.71 -17.10
CA VAL A 462 -13.43 12.05 -17.05
C VAL A 462 -13.83 11.58 -18.44
N THR A 463 -13.98 10.27 -18.62
CA THR A 463 -14.51 9.64 -19.84
C THR A 463 -15.51 8.55 -19.47
N TRP A 464 -16.45 8.27 -20.37
CA TRP A 464 -17.44 7.20 -20.16
C TRP A 464 -17.87 6.56 -21.46
N GLU A 465 -18.34 5.32 -21.34
CA GLU A 465 -18.95 4.56 -22.43
C GLU A 465 -20.09 3.69 -21.90
N LEU A 466 -21.11 3.49 -22.74
CA LEU A 466 -22.19 2.55 -22.50
C LEU A 466 -21.87 1.22 -23.17
N ILE A 467 -21.88 0.15 -22.38
CA ILE A 467 -21.55 -1.19 -22.82
C ILE A 467 -22.79 -2.07 -22.74
N HIS A 468 -23.14 -2.74 -23.83
CA HIS A 468 -24.15 -3.79 -23.83
C HIS A 468 -23.50 -5.16 -23.56
N TYR A 469 -24.13 -5.95 -22.69
CA TYR A 469 -23.64 -7.28 -22.32
C TYR A 469 -24.80 -8.22 -21.96
N GLU A 470 -24.55 -9.53 -22.01
CA GLU A 470 -25.54 -10.56 -21.64
C GLU A 470 -25.17 -11.32 -20.37
N ASP A 471 -23.92 -11.78 -20.24
CA ASP A 471 -23.48 -12.55 -19.08
C ASP A 471 -22.84 -11.63 -18.01
N PRO A 472 -23.41 -11.52 -16.80
CA PRO A 472 -22.80 -10.82 -15.66
C PRO A 472 -21.36 -11.24 -15.31
N ARG A 473 -20.95 -12.42 -15.74
CA ARG A 473 -19.65 -13.02 -15.42
C ARG A 473 -18.55 -12.62 -16.40
N VAL A 474 -18.86 -11.98 -17.53
CA VAL A 474 -17.82 -11.52 -18.45
C VAL A 474 -17.11 -10.27 -17.90
N PRO A 475 -15.77 -10.21 -17.88
CA PRO A 475 -15.05 -8.98 -17.60
C PRO A 475 -15.37 -7.91 -18.64
N LEU A 476 -15.57 -6.66 -18.20
CA LEU A 476 -15.79 -5.50 -19.10
C LEU A 476 -14.62 -4.50 -19.05
N VAL A 477 -13.51 -4.89 -18.42
CA VAL A 477 -12.30 -4.07 -18.31
C VAL A 477 -11.12 -4.95 -18.70
N HIS A 478 -10.25 -4.42 -19.57
CA HIS A 478 -9.00 -5.08 -19.97
C HIS A 478 -7.89 -4.67 -18.99
N THR A 479 -7.53 -5.59 -18.10
CA THR A 479 -6.57 -5.34 -17.01
C THR A 479 -5.12 -5.32 -17.50
N ASP A 480 -4.23 -4.71 -16.73
CA ASP A 480 -2.80 -4.62 -17.04
C ASP A 480 -2.16 -6.02 -17.20
N VAL A 481 -2.52 -6.98 -16.33
CA VAL A 481 -2.01 -8.36 -16.42
C VAL A 481 -2.53 -9.08 -17.67
N GLU A 482 -3.80 -8.88 -18.03
CA GLU A 482 -4.34 -9.46 -19.26
C GLU A 482 -3.64 -8.90 -20.51
N LYS A 483 -3.34 -7.61 -20.54
CA LYS A 483 -2.56 -6.97 -21.61
C LYS A 483 -1.14 -7.55 -21.70
N LEU A 484 -0.46 -7.72 -20.56
CA LEU A 484 0.87 -8.34 -20.49
C LEU A 484 0.88 -9.80 -20.97
N GLU A 485 -0.20 -10.53 -20.70
CA GLU A 485 -0.37 -11.92 -21.14
C GLU A 485 -0.89 -12.03 -22.59
N ASN A 486 -1.00 -10.90 -23.31
CA ASN A 486 -1.57 -10.81 -24.66
C ASN A 486 -2.96 -11.46 -24.78
N LYS A 487 -3.78 -11.36 -23.73
CA LYS A 487 -5.16 -11.82 -23.77
C LYS A 487 -6.00 -10.89 -24.67
N PRO A 488 -6.98 -11.44 -25.39
CA PRO A 488 -7.85 -10.63 -26.24
C PRO A 488 -8.63 -9.63 -25.39
N ALA A 489 -8.80 -8.41 -25.90
CA ALA A 489 -9.64 -7.41 -25.27
C ALA A 489 -11.11 -7.89 -25.20
N PRO A 490 -11.88 -7.47 -24.18
CA PRO A 490 -13.31 -7.74 -24.14
C PRO A 490 -14.01 -7.19 -25.38
N VAL A 491 -14.81 -8.03 -26.04
CA VAL A 491 -15.66 -7.61 -27.17
C VAL A 491 -17.03 -7.24 -26.62
N PHE A 492 -17.51 -6.06 -26.98
CA PHE A 492 -18.81 -5.55 -26.56
C PHE A 492 -19.86 -5.82 -27.64
N LEU A 493 -21.08 -6.13 -27.21
CA LEU A 493 -22.19 -6.33 -28.13
C LEU A 493 -22.76 -4.97 -28.58
N ALA A 494 -23.32 -4.90 -29.78
CA ALA A 494 -24.04 -3.72 -30.24
C ALA A 494 -25.35 -3.53 -29.43
N GLU A 495 -26.04 -4.65 -29.17
CA GLU A 495 -27.23 -4.74 -28.33
C GLU A 495 -27.09 -5.92 -27.37
N GLY A 496 -27.69 -5.84 -26.19
CA GLY A 496 -27.62 -6.90 -25.19
C GLY A 496 -28.66 -6.72 -24.11
N LYS A 497 -28.97 -7.82 -23.41
CA LYS A 497 -30.00 -7.84 -22.35
C LYS A 497 -29.73 -6.81 -21.25
N TYR A 498 -28.47 -6.55 -20.94
CA TYR A 498 -28.07 -5.62 -19.89
C TYR A 498 -27.20 -4.49 -20.44
N ARG A 499 -27.27 -3.34 -19.75
CA ARG A 499 -26.44 -2.16 -20.00
C ARG A 499 -25.53 -1.90 -18.82
N ALA A 500 -24.29 -1.53 -19.08
CA ALA A 500 -23.32 -1.10 -18.10
C ALA A 500 -22.78 0.29 -18.45
N LEU A 501 -22.52 1.10 -17.42
CA LEU A 501 -21.78 2.36 -17.55
C LEU A 501 -20.34 2.10 -17.14
N LYS A 502 -19.42 2.16 -18.09
CA LYS A 502 -17.97 2.21 -17.80
C LYS A 502 -17.54 3.65 -17.75
N MET A 503 -16.87 4.03 -16.67
CA MET A 503 -16.40 5.39 -16.41
C MET A 503 -14.94 5.36 -15.98
N GLU A 504 -14.16 6.33 -16.47
CA GLU A 504 -12.78 6.55 -16.10
C GLU A 504 -12.61 7.97 -15.59
N PHE A 505 -11.90 8.16 -14.49
CA PHE A 505 -11.67 9.48 -13.89
C PHE A 505 -10.52 9.46 -12.88
N SER A 506 -9.86 10.60 -12.71
CA SER A 506 -8.75 10.81 -11.78
C SER A 506 -9.21 11.64 -10.58
N LEU A 507 -8.92 11.17 -9.37
CA LEU A 507 -9.21 11.89 -8.11
C LEU A 507 -7.92 12.20 -7.34
N PRO A 508 -7.84 13.36 -6.66
CA PRO A 508 -6.72 13.67 -5.79
C PRO A 508 -6.68 12.74 -4.58
N SER A 509 -5.55 12.74 -3.87
CA SER A 509 -5.41 11.99 -2.62
C SER A 509 -6.49 12.36 -1.59
N SER A 510 -6.75 11.45 -0.65
CA SER A 510 -7.79 11.62 0.39
C SER A 510 -9.22 11.82 -0.15
N THR A 511 -9.53 11.32 -1.35
CA THR A 511 -10.85 11.42 -1.98
C THR A 511 -11.45 10.03 -2.19
N TYR A 512 -12.78 9.90 -2.11
CA TYR A 512 -13.50 8.63 -2.18
C TYR A 512 -14.23 8.48 -3.51
N ALA A 513 -13.82 7.52 -4.35
CA ALA A 513 -14.52 7.23 -5.61
C ALA A 513 -15.98 6.81 -5.41
N THR A 514 -16.33 6.21 -4.27
CA THR A 514 -17.72 5.89 -3.93
C THR A 514 -18.60 7.13 -3.81
N MET A 515 -18.05 8.29 -3.47
CA MET A 515 -18.81 9.55 -3.41
C MET A 515 -19.02 10.15 -4.80
N ALA A 516 -18.08 9.98 -5.73
CA ALA A 516 -18.29 10.30 -7.15
C ALA A 516 -19.38 9.41 -7.77
N ILE A 517 -19.33 8.10 -7.50
CA ILE A 517 -20.35 7.14 -7.96
C ILE A 517 -21.72 7.47 -7.35
N ARG A 518 -21.76 7.84 -6.06
CA ARG A 518 -22.98 8.30 -5.39
C ARG A 518 -23.59 9.51 -6.09
N GLU A 519 -22.76 10.45 -6.52
CA GLU A 519 -23.21 11.63 -7.25
C GLU A 519 -23.82 11.27 -8.60
N VAL A 520 -23.21 10.34 -9.34
CA VAL A 520 -23.76 9.87 -10.63
C VAL A 520 -25.07 9.11 -10.45
N LEU A 521 -25.12 8.18 -9.49
CA LEU A 521 -26.30 7.34 -9.29
C LEU A 521 -27.42 8.02 -8.52
N LYS A 522 -27.11 9.09 -7.75
CA LYS A 522 -28.03 9.71 -6.78
C LYS A 522 -28.64 8.70 -5.79
N MET A 523 -27.92 7.61 -5.50
CA MET A 523 -28.36 6.51 -4.62
C MET A 523 -27.52 6.40 -3.35
N ASP A 524 -28.12 5.92 -2.27
CA ASP A 524 -27.41 5.68 -1.02
C ASP A 524 -26.38 4.53 -1.15
N THR A 525 -25.16 4.80 -0.67
CA THR A 525 -24.04 3.86 -0.62
C THR A 525 -23.96 3.06 0.68
N SER A 526 -24.92 3.22 1.59
CA SER A 526 -24.94 2.46 2.85
C SER A 526 -24.99 0.96 2.60
N ILE A 527 -24.33 0.20 3.48
CA ILE A 527 -24.29 -1.27 3.38
C ILE A 527 -25.69 -1.85 3.35
N LYS A 528 -26.63 -1.31 4.14
CA LYS A 528 -28.03 -1.75 4.14
C LYS A 528 -28.66 -1.64 2.75
N ASN A 529 -28.46 -0.51 2.06
CA ASN A 529 -28.98 -0.31 0.73
C ASN A 529 -28.28 -1.22 -0.30
N GLN A 530 -26.94 -1.30 -0.23
CA GLN A 530 -26.14 -2.12 -1.14
C GLN A 530 -26.39 -3.63 -0.96
N THR A 531 -26.65 -4.11 0.25
CA THR A 531 -27.01 -5.52 0.51
C THR A 531 -28.36 -5.85 -0.11
N LYS A 532 -29.37 -4.96 0.01
CA LYS A 532 -30.68 -5.15 -0.65
C LYS A 532 -30.53 -5.29 -2.16
N LEU A 533 -29.73 -4.43 -2.80
CA LEU A 533 -29.47 -4.50 -4.24
C LEU A 533 -28.83 -5.83 -4.66
N ASN A 534 -27.90 -6.37 -3.87
CA ASN A 534 -27.27 -7.67 -4.17
C ASN A 534 -28.23 -8.86 -4.00
N THR A 535 -29.25 -8.77 -3.14
CA THR A 535 -30.18 -9.88 -2.89
C THR A 535 -31.17 -10.07 -4.05
N VAL A 536 -31.48 -8.98 -4.76
CA VAL A 536 -32.36 -8.99 -5.94
C VAL A 536 -31.66 -9.53 -7.19
N TRP A 537 -30.32 -9.55 -7.21
CA TRP A 537 -29.54 -9.82 -8.42
C TRP A 537 -28.91 -11.23 -8.47
N LEU A 538 -28.91 -11.95 -7.35
CA LEU A 538 -28.41 -13.33 -7.23
C LEU A 538 -29.54 -14.38 -7.12
N ASN A 539 -30.79 -13.92 -7.10
CA ASN A 539 -31.99 -14.71 -7.42
C ASN A 539 -32.38 -14.44 -8.87
#